data_AF-A0A969E635-F1
#
_entry.id   AF-A0A969E635-F1
#
_cell.length_a   1.000
_cell.length_b   1.000
_cell.length_c   1.000
_cell.angle_alpha   90.00
_cell.angle_beta   90.00
_cell.angle_gamma   90.00
#
_symmetry.space_group_name_H-M   'P 1'
#
loop_
_entity.id
_entity.type
_entity.pdbx_description
1 polymer ?
#
loop_
_entity_poly.entity_id
_entity_poly.type
_entity_poly.pdbx_seq_one_letter_code
_entity_poly.pdbx_strand_id
1 'polypeptide(L)'
;MKTSAAETTIAGFSLGALSALDIAWGNPSVFGKAGVFSGSLWWRSQEWTAHDPDGGRIMHDIIRNSTHQKGMKFWFEVGTEDEKDDRNNNGVIDAIDDTVDLIDELTKIGYRPHEDIAYLEVPGGEHNPHTWGKVMPDFLKWALMQEADFHKAAF
;
A
#
# COMPACT_ATOMS: atom_id res chain seq x y z
N MET A 1 21.82 -20.33 -2.81
CA MET A 1 20.84 -19.66 -3.70
C MET A 1 20.80 -18.19 -3.32
N LYS A 2 20.83 -17.28 -4.29
CA LYS A 2 20.46 -15.87 -4.06
C LYS A 2 18.96 -15.76 -4.33
N THR A 3 18.19 -15.24 -3.39
CA THR A 3 16.79 -14.88 -3.60
C THR A 3 16.71 -13.74 -4.61
N SER A 4 15.76 -13.80 -5.54
CA SER A 4 15.50 -12.74 -6.51
C SER A 4 14.66 -11.61 -5.89
N ALA A 5 14.62 -10.45 -6.54
CA ALA A 5 13.74 -9.35 -6.11
C ALA A 5 12.26 -9.80 -6.08
N ALA A 6 11.82 -10.55 -7.09
CA ALA A 6 10.45 -11.08 -7.18
C ALA A 6 10.05 -11.99 -5.99
N GLU A 7 11.04 -12.59 -5.31
CA GLU A 7 10.84 -13.45 -4.14
C GLU A 7 11.10 -12.72 -2.81
N THR A 8 11.46 -11.44 -2.86
CA THR A 8 11.81 -10.65 -1.68
C THR A 8 10.71 -9.63 -1.40
N THR A 9 10.05 -9.80 -0.26
CA THR A 9 8.98 -8.91 0.22
C THR A 9 9.48 -8.11 1.41
N ILE A 10 9.16 -6.82 1.44
CA ILE A 10 9.24 -5.99 2.65
C ILE A 10 7.83 -5.53 3.01
N ALA A 11 7.52 -5.50 4.29
CA ALA A 11 6.22 -5.02 4.76
C ALA A 11 6.35 -4.30 6.09
N GLY A 12 5.37 -3.45 6.38
CA GLY A 12 5.30 -2.76 7.66
C GLY A 12 3.88 -2.31 8.00
N PHE A 13 3.75 -1.77 9.20
CA PHE A 13 2.49 -1.28 9.77
C PHE A 13 2.62 0.21 10.06
N SER A 14 1.59 1.01 9.82
CA SER A 14 1.61 2.46 10.11
C SER A 14 2.79 3.16 9.39
N LEU A 15 3.61 3.94 10.11
CA LEU A 15 4.85 4.55 9.56
C LEU A 15 5.84 3.50 9.04
N GLY A 16 5.85 2.29 9.60
CA GLY A 16 6.65 1.19 9.07
C GLY A 16 6.17 0.75 7.68
N ALA A 17 4.88 0.88 7.38
CA ALA A 17 4.29 0.59 6.08
C ALA A 17 4.71 1.63 5.03
N LEU A 18 4.65 2.92 5.41
CA LEU A 18 5.15 4.03 4.59
C LEU A 18 6.64 3.82 4.26
N SER A 19 7.45 3.48 5.26
CA SER A 19 8.87 3.20 5.08
C SER A 19 9.13 1.95 4.24
N ALA A 20 8.37 0.87 4.42
CA ALA A 20 8.50 -0.34 3.62
C ALA A 20 8.21 -0.07 2.13
N LEU A 21 7.17 0.73 1.86
CA LEU A 21 6.83 1.16 0.51
C LEU A 21 7.95 2.02 -0.11
N ASP A 22 8.45 3.04 0.60
CA ASP A 22 9.57 3.87 0.15
C ASP A 22 10.83 3.05 -0.14
N ILE A 23 11.21 2.14 0.77
CA ILE A 23 12.37 1.26 0.61
C ILE A 23 12.21 0.35 -0.60
N ALA A 24 11.04 -0.28 -0.78
CA ALA A 24 10.79 -1.14 -1.93
C ALA A 24 10.87 -0.32 -3.22
N TRP A 25 10.16 0.81 -3.26
CA TRP A 25 10.10 1.72 -4.41
C TRP A 25 11.48 2.27 -4.80
N GLY A 26 12.33 2.59 -3.82
CA GLY A 26 13.70 3.04 -4.07
C GLY A 26 14.67 1.92 -4.45
N ASN A 27 14.32 0.64 -4.24
CA ASN A 27 15.21 -0.50 -4.41
C ASN A 27 14.56 -1.70 -5.14
N PRO A 28 14.02 -1.52 -6.37
CA PRO A 28 13.34 -2.58 -7.11
C PRO A 28 14.21 -3.79 -7.47
N SER A 29 15.53 -3.61 -7.49
CA SER A 29 16.47 -4.72 -7.73
C SER A 29 16.63 -5.64 -6.51
N VAL A 30 16.12 -5.23 -5.35
CA VAL A 30 16.18 -5.98 -4.09
C VAL A 30 14.80 -6.45 -3.67
N PHE A 31 13.78 -5.58 -3.73
CA PHE A 31 12.42 -5.89 -3.31
C PHE A 31 11.48 -5.82 -4.51
N GLY A 32 10.79 -6.92 -4.80
CA GLY A 32 9.75 -6.97 -5.82
C GLY A 32 8.35 -6.90 -5.25
N LYS A 33 8.20 -6.91 -3.91
CA LYS A 33 6.90 -6.85 -3.25
C LYS A 33 6.94 -5.93 -2.02
N ALA A 34 5.92 -5.09 -1.89
CA ALA A 34 5.71 -4.23 -0.73
C ALA A 34 4.36 -4.54 -0.06
N GLY A 35 4.37 -4.73 1.26
CA GLY A 35 3.16 -4.89 2.08
C GLY A 35 2.92 -3.67 2.96
N VAL A 36 1.72 -3.09 2.85
CA VAL A 36 1.33 -1.85 3.53
C VAL A 36 0.09 -2.13 4.37
N PHE A 37 0.23 -2.15 5.69
CA PHE A 37 -0.87 -2.37 6.63
C PHE A 37 -1.17 -1.09 7.40
N SER A 38 -2.41 -0.63 7.36
CA SER A 38 -2.87 0.65 7.93
C SER A 38 -1.84 1.76 7.68
N GLY A 39 -1.45 1.95 6.41
CA GLY A 39 -0.27 2.74 6.07
C GLY A 39 -0.43 4.22 6.40
N SER A 40 0.60 4.85 6.98
CA SER A 40 0.63 6.30 7.22
C SER A 40 0.85 7.10 5.92
N LEU A 41 0.02 6.85 4.92
CA LEU A 41 0.11 7.41 3.57
C LEU A 41 -0.26 8.90 3.53
N TRP A 42 -0.90 9.42 4.58
CA TRP A 42 -1.08 10.85 4.85
C TRP A 42 0.21 11.64 5.06
N TRP A 43 1.34 10.97 5.34
CA TRP A 43 2.57 11.66 5.75
C TRP A 43 3.07 12.60 4.64
N ARG A 44 3.32 13.86 5.01
CA ARG A 44 3.42 14.97 4.06
C ARG A 44 4.69 15.79 4.21
N SER A 45 5.14 16.35 3.09
CA SER A 45 6.33 17.20 2.99
C SER A 45 6.06 18.67 3.29
N GLN A 46 4.78 19.05 3.33
CA GLN A 46 4.29 20.40 3.59
C GLN A 46 3.13 20.36 4.58
N GLU A 47 2.84 21.50 5.21
CA GLU A 47 1.69 21.61 6.12
C GLU A 47 0.36 21.38 5.40
N TRP A 48 -0.63 20.87 6.13
CA TRP A 48 -1.99 20.72 5.62
C TRP A 48 -2.61 22.08 5.31
N THR A 49 -3.44 22.12 4.26
CA THR A 49 -4.19 23.33 3.91
C THR A 49 -5.61 22.97 3.47
N ALA A 50 -6.59 23.80 3.81
CA ALA A 50 -7.99 23.55 3.46
C ALA A 50 -8.28 23.61 1.94
N HIS A 51 -7.41 24.24 1.15
CA HIS A 51 -7.59 24.34 -0.31
C HIS A 51 -7.03 23.12 -1.05
N ASP A 52 -6.16 22.35 -0.39
CA ASP A 52 -5.55 21.13 -0.92
C ASP A 52 -5.32 20.14 0.25
N PRO A 53 -6.40 19.53 0.77
CA PRO A 53 -6.32 18.68 1.97
C PRO A 53 -5.44 17.43 1.76
N ASP A 54 -5.36 16.98 0.51
CA ASP A 54 -4.73 15.75 0.04
C ASP A 54 -3.35 15.98 -0.60
N GLY A 55 -2.91 17.23 -0.63
CA GLY A 55 -1.65 17.67 -1.21
C GLY A 55 -0.42 17.33 -0.37
N GLY A 56 0.70 17.15 -1.05
CA GLY A 56 2.02 17.02 -0.43
C GLY A 56 2.29 15.69 0.28
N ARG A 57 1.40 14.69 0.13
CA ARG A 57 1.59 13.33 0.65
C ARG A 57 2.77 12.68 -0.08
N ILE A 58 3.82 12.35 0.67
CA ILE A 58 5.16 12.07 0.11
C ILE A 58 5.16 10.91 -0.87
N MET A 59 4.58 9.76 -0.50
CA MET A 59 4.58 8.59 -1.38
C MET A 59 3.67 8.76 -2.60
N HIS A 60 2.58 9.53 -2.48
CA HIS A 60 1.73 9.86 -3.62
C HIS A 60 2.50 10.70 -4.64
N ASP A 61 3.19 11.74 -4.17
CA ASP A 61 3.99 12.59 -5.04
C ASP A 61 5.17 11.83 -5.67
N ILE A 62 5.84 10.95 -4.92
CA ILE A 62 6.90 10.09 -5.46
C ILE A 62 6.35 9.21 -6.58
N ILE A 63 5.25 8.48 -6.35
CA ILE A 63 4.68 7.56 -7.32
C ILE A 63 4.14 8.31 -8.55
N ARG A 64 3.37 9.38 -8.34
CA ARG A 64 2.82 10.23 -9.41
C ARG A 64 3.89 10.75 -10.37
N ASN A 65 5.06 11.09 -9.85
CA ASN A 65 6.17 11.66 -10.63
C ASN A 65 7.20 10.61 -11.08
N SER A 66 6.87 9.32 -10.98
CA SER A 66 7.76 8.22 -11.34
C SER A 66 7.31 7.49 -12.61
N THR A 67 7.98 6.39 -12.92
CA THR A 67 7.61 5.49 -14.01
C THR A 67 7.41 4.08 -13.48
N HIS A 68 6.63 3.28 -14.20
CA HIS A 68 6.35 1.89 -13.89
C HIS A 68 7.61 1.08 -13.56
N GLN A 69 7.64 0.40 -12.41
CA GLN A 69 8.72 -0.51 -12.04
C GLN A 69 8.33 -1.95 -12.37
N LYS A 70 8.95 -2.50 -13.41
CA LYS A 70 8.60 -3.82 -13.93
C LYS A 70 8.71 -4.91 -12.86
N GLY A 71 7.61 -5.62 -12.62
CA GLY A 71 7.56 -6.79 -11.74
C GLY A 71 7.32 -6.46 -10.26
N MET A 72 7.19 -5.18 -9.89
CA MET A 72 6.84 -4.80 -8.53
C MET A 72 5.36 -5.11 -8.25
N LYS A 73 5.06 -5.60 -7.05
CA LYS A 73 3.70 -5.86 -6.58
C LYS A 73 3.43 -5.25 -5.21
N PHE A 74 2.17 -4.94 -4.95
CA PHE A 74 1.73 -4.25 -3.74
C PHE A 74 0.60 -4.99 -3.05
N TRP A 75 0.70 -5.07 -1.73
CA TRP A 75 -0.40 -5.44 -0.85
C TRP A 75 -0.75 -4.22 -0.02
N PHE A 76 -2.02 -3.84 -0.04
CA PHE A 76 -2.58 -2.79 0.79
C PHE A 76 -3.67 -3.38 1.68
N GLU A 77 -3.56 -3.10 2.97
CA GLU A 77 -4.61 -3.36 3.93
C GLU A 77 -4.92 -2.11 4.74
N VAL A 78 -6.21 -1.90 5.00
CA VAL A 78 -6.73 -0.80 5.81
C VAL A 78 -7.98 -1.26 6.57
N GLY A 79 -8.11 -0.85 7.82
CA GLY A 79 -9.31 -1.05 8.64
C GLY A 79 -10.32 0.08 8.47
N THR A 80 -11.61 -0.23 8.47
CA THR A 80 -12.67 0.81 8.37
C THR A 80 -12.81 1.69 9.60
N GLU A 81 -12.15 1.33 10.71
CA GLU A 81 -12.09 2.06 11.97
C GLU A 81 -10.62 2.34 12.37
N ASP A 82 -9.69 2.38 11.40
CA ASP A 82 -8.28 2.71 11.65
C ASP A 82 -8.13 4.09 12.29
N GLU A 83 -8.96 5.04 11.87
CA GLU A 83 -9.06 6.37 12.46
C GLU A 83 -10.46 6.96 12.29
N LYS A 84 -10.61 8.24 12.65
CA LYS A 84 -11.88 8.99 12.55
C LYS A 84 -11.77 10.28 11.75
N ASP A 85 -10.57 10.58 11.25
CA ASP A 85 -10.30 11.80 10.52
C ASP A 85 -10.81 11.64 9.07
N ASP A 86 -11.35 12.72 8.53
CA ASP A 86 -11.87 12.86 7.17
C ASP A 86 -11.55 14.30 6.73
N ARG A 87 -10.31 14.53 6.27
CA ARG A 87 -9.79 15.88 5.99
C ARG A 87 -10.56 16.58 4.88
N ASN A 88 -11.06 15.84 3.89
CA ASN A 88 -11.75 16.37 2.72
C ASN A 88 -13.28 16.41 2.90
N ASN A 89 -13.80 15.85 3.99
CA ASN A 89 -15.23 15.77 4.37
C ASN A 89 -16.09 15.03 3.33
N ASN A 90 -15.56 13.97 2.72
CA ASN A 90 -16.29 13.16 1.75
C ASN A 90 -17.08 12.00 2.38
N GLY A 91 -16.96 11.80 3.70
CA GLY A 91 -17.61 10.72 4.46
C GLY A 91 -16.82 9.42 4.51
N VAL A 92 -15.57 9.41 4.05
CA VAL A 92 -14.63 8.30 4.09
C VAL A 92 -13.45 8.69 5.00
N ILE A 93 -12.97 7.75 5.81
CA ILE A 93 -11.83 8.04 6.69
C ILE A 93 -10.54 8.21 5.87
N ASP A 94 -9.67 9.08 6.34
CA ASP A 94 -8.43 9.45 5.66
C ASP A 94 -7.53 8.23 5.35
N ALA A 95 -7.46 7.22 6.23
CA ALA A 95 -6.68 6.01 6.01
C ALA A 95 -7.14 5.23 4.77
N ILE A 96 -8.45 5.17 4.51
CA ILE A 96 -9.01 4.53 3.30
C ILE A 96 -8.71 5.42 2.09
N ASP A 97 -9.02 6.72 2.18
CA ASP A 97 -8.80 7.66 1.09
C ASP A 97 -7.33 7.70 0.65
N ASP A 98 -6.39 7.82 1.60
CA ASP A 98 -4.96 7.81 1.31
C ASP A 98 -4.52 6.49 0.66
N THR A 99 -5.11 5.36 1.06
CA THR A 99 -4.78 4.06 0.46
C THR A 99 -5.30 3.97 -0.98
N VAL A 100 -6.56 4.34 -1.21
CA VAL A 100 -7.20 4.30 -2.53
C VAL A 100 -6.55 5.30 -3.48
N ASP A 101 -6.28 6.52 -3.03
CA ASP A 101 -5.60 7.54 -3.82
C ASP A 101 -4.20 7.08 -4.27
N LEU A 102 -3.46 6.39 -3.41
CA LEU A 102 -2.14 5.85 -3.75
C LEU A 102 -2.26 4.73 -4.80
N ILE A 103 -3.26 3.85 -4.67
CA ILE A 103 -3.57 2.81 -5.66
C ILE A 103 -3.94 3.45 -7.02
N ASP A 104 -4.66 4.56 -7.01
CA ASP A 104 -4.98 5.32 -8.21
C ASP A 104 -3.72 5.90 -8.85
N GLU A 105 -2.78 6.46 -8.08
CA GLU A 105 -1.48 6.91 -8.61
C GLU A 105 -0.65 5.77 -9.22
N LEU A 106 -0.64 4.59 -8.58
CA LEU A 106 -0.01 3.39 -9.13
C LEU A 106 -0.67 2.96 -10.45
N THR A 107 -1.99 3.00 -10.51
CA THR A 107 -2.74 2.61 -11.72
C THR A 107 -2.47 3.58 -12.87
N LYS A 108 -2.36 4.89 -12.61
CA LYS A 108 -2.01 5.91 -13.62
C LYS A 108 -0.65 5.67 -14.27
N ILE A 109 0.30 5.07 -13.55
CA ILE A 109 1.61 4.71 -14.09
C ILE A 109 1.69 3.27 -14.62
N GLY A 110 0.58 2.53 -14.66
CA GLY A 110 0.47 1.28 -15.40
C GLY A 110 0.41 -0.02 -14.59
N TYR A 111 0.34 0.05 -13.26
CA TYR A 111 0.04 -1.15 -12.46
C TYR A 111 -1.43 -1.54 -12.60
N ARG A 112 -1.70 -2.85 -12.57
CA ARG A 112 -3.04 -3.37 -12.79
C ARG A 112 -3.65 -3.89 -11.48
N PRO A 113 -4.85 -3.40 -11.10
CA PRO A 113 -5.61 -3.98 -10.01
C PRO A 113 -5.80 -5.49 -10.19
N HIS A 114 -5.80 -6.25 -9.10
CA HIS A 114 -5.92 -7.72 -9.05
C HIS A 114 -4.76 -8.52 -9.67
N GLU A 115 -3.82 -7.90 -10.38
CA GLU A 115 -2.62 -8.58 -10.91
C GLU A 115 -1.33 -8.14 -10.18
N ASP A 116 -1.16 -6.82 -10.06
CA ASP A 116 0.02 -6.18 -9.47
C ASP A 116 -0.31 -5.60 -8.09
N ILE A 117 -1.60 -5.36 -7.80
CA ILE A 117 -2.09 -4.76 -6.56
C ILE A 117 -3.16 -5.66 -5.93
N ALA A 118 -2.94 -6.05 -4.68
CA ALA A 118 -3.95 -6.64 -3.80
C ALA A 118 -4.38 -5.58 -2.77
N TYR A 119 -5.68 -5.37 -2.65
CA TYR A 119 -6.27 -4.42 -1.70
C TYR A 119 -7.28 -5.14 -0.82
N LEU A 120 -7.18 -4.94 0.49
CA LEU A 120 -8.06 -5.54 1.48
C LEU A 120 -8.53 -4.48 2.49
N GLU A 121 -9.82 -4.18 2.46
CA GLU A 121 -10.47 -3.39 3.49
C GLU A 121 -11.01 -4.35 4.57
N VAL A 122 -10.76 -4.06 5.85
CA VAL A 122 -11.22 -4.88 6.99
C VAL A 122 -12.39 -4.19 7.70
N PRO A 123 -13.64 -4.66 7.52
CA PRO A 123 -14.80 -4.11 8.22
C PRO A 123 -14.66 -4.22 9.75
N GLY A 124 -14.79 -3.09 10.44
CA GLY A 124 -14.55 -2.97 11.88
C GLY A 124 -13.07 -3.17 12.27
N GLY A 125 -12.16 -3.15 11.30
CA GLY A 125 -10.73 -3.19 11.53
C GLY A 125 -10.25 -1.87 12.12
N GLU A 126 -9.44 -1.95 13.17
CA GLU A 126 -8.82 -0.82 13.86
C GLU A 126 -7.29 -0.83 13.66
N HIS A 127 -6.64 0.31 13.93
CA HIS A 127 -5.20 0.51 13.75
C HIS A 127 -4.37 -0.18 14.84
N ASN A 128 -4.38 -1.50 14.86
CA ASN A 128 -3.75 -2.28 15.92
C ASN A 128 -3.29 -3.70 15.47
N PRO A 129 -2.42 -4.35 16.25
CA PRO A 129 -1.93 -5.70 15.93
C PRO A 129 -3.00 -6.79 15.89
N HIS A 130 -4.16 -6.59 16.49
CA HIS A 130 -5.24 -7.58 16.45
C HIS A 130 -5.87 -7.63 15.06
N THR A 131 -6.16 -6.48 14.45
CA THR A 131 -6.64 -6.38 13.05
C THR A 131 -5.61 -6.96 12.10
N TRP A 132 -4.36 -6.47 12.18
CA TRP A 132 -3.27 -6.93 11.31
C TRP A 132 -3.01 -8.43 11.43
N GLY A 133 -3.13 -8.99 12.64
CA GLY A 133 -2.97 -10.41 12.89
C GLY A 133 -4.03 -11.28 12.21
N LYS A 134 -5.26 -10.78 12.01
CA LYS A 134 -6.34 -11.52 11.31
C LYS A 134 -6.03 -11.71 9.83
N VAL A 135 -5.44 -10.70 9.19
CA VAL A 135 -5.16 -10.67 7.74
C VAL A 135 -3.76 -11.17 7.39
N MET A 136 -2.86 -11.29 8.38
CA MET A 136 -1.50 -11.77 8.20
C MET A 136 -1.39 -13.12 7.45
N PRO A 137 -2.25 -14.13 7.70
CA PRO A 137 -2.21 -15.37 6.93
C PRO A 137 -2.47 -15.18 5.43
N ASP A 138 -3.34 -14.24 5.05
CA ASP A 138 -3.67 -13.98 3.65
C ASP A 138 -2.56 -13.17 2.97
N PHE A 139 -2.01 -12.19 3.67
CA PHE A 139 -0.80 -11.50 3.23
C PHE A 139 0.36 -12.47 3.01
N LEU A 140 0.63 -13.39 3.93
CA LEU A 140 1.75 -14.34 3.79
C LEU A 140 1.55 -15.29 2.61
N LYS A 141 0.31 -15.72 2.33
CA LYS A 141 0.02 -16.47 1.10
C LYS A 141 0.38 -15.64 -0.13
N TRP A 142 -0.10 -14.40 -0.21
CA TRP A 142 0.21 -13.49 -1.32
C TRP A 142 1.72 -13.18 -1.47
N ALA A 143 2.39 -12.90 -0.35
CA ALA A 143 3.80 -12.51 -0.31
C ALA A 143 4.71 -13.66 -0.76
N LEU A 144 4.35 -14.89 -0.43
CA LEU A 144 5.13 -16.10 -0.75
C LEU A 144 4.70 -16.78 -2.05
N MET A 145 3.60 -16.36 -2.68
CA MET A 145 3.19 -16.85 -4.00
C MET A 145 4.27 -16.57 -5.07
N GLN A 146 4.54 -17.56 -5.91
CA GLN A 146 5.38 -17.37 -7.10
C GLN A 146 4.56 -16.74 -8.23
N GLU A 147 5.21 -16.11 -9.20
CA GLU A 147 4.53 -15.48 -10.35
C GLU A 147 3.59 -16.46 -11.09
N ALA A 148 3.94 -17.74 -11.17
CA ALA A 148 3.12 -18.78 -11.81
C ALA A 148 1.76 -19.02 -11.11
N ASP A 149 1.62 -18.62 -9.85
CA ASP A 149 0.42 -18.83 -9.03
C ASP A 149 -0.54 -17.63 -9.10
N PHE A 150 -0.05 -16.44 -9.48
CA PHE A 150 -0.87 -15.22 -9.56
C PHE A 150 -1.98 -15.29 -10.62
N HIS A 151 -1.75 -15.98 -11.74
CA HIS A 151 -2.79 -16.14 -12.78
C HIS A 151 -3.92 -17.11 -12.40
N LYS A 152 -3.84 -17.76 -11.24
CA LYS A 152 -4.83 -18.75 -10.78
C LYS A 152 -5.61 -18.32 -9.54
N ALA A 153 -5.17 -17.29 -8.85
CA ALA A 153 -5.79 -16.77 -7.63
C ALA A 153 -6.38 -15.37 -7.92
N ALA A 154 -7.51 -15.32 -8.62
CA ALA A 154 -8.33 -14.13 -8.64
C ALA A 154 -9.17 -14.09 -7.36
N PHE A 155 -8.94 -13.08 -6.52
CA PHE A 155 -9.83 -12.67 -5.44
C PHE A 155 -10.83 -11.65 -5.98
#